data_AF-A0A6I9NI23-F1
#
_entry.id   AF-A0A6I9NI23-F1
#
_cell.length_a   1.000
_cell.length_b   1.000
_cell.length_c   1.000
_cell.angle_alpha   90.00
_cell.angle_beta   90.00
_cell.angle_gamma   90.00
#
_symmetry.space_group_name_H-M   'P 1'
#
loop_
_entity.id
_entity.type
_entity.pdbx_description
1 polymer ?
#
loop_
_entity_poly.entity_id
_entity_poly.type
_entity_poly.pdbx_seq_one_letter_code
_entity_poly.pdbx_strand_id
1 'polypeptide(L)'
;MSHAFNTSVEGVFQEFKRGFFQVCDKDLVKLFRPRELQEVLVGKDFNDWARLKQVTVYEGKYNTTPLHPTIQMFWEVFDDLTEDQKKAFLCKYST
;
A
#
# COMPACT_ATOMS: atom_id res chain seq x y z
N MET A 1 -2.65 -28.92 -1.98
CA MET A 1 -3.75 -27.95 -2.14
C MET A 1 -3.47 -26.88 -3.22
N SER A 2 -2.61 -27.11 -4.23
CA SER A 2 -2.31 -26.09 -5.27
C SER A 2 -3.08 -26.25 -6.58
N HIS A 3 -3.81 -27.36 -6.78
CA HIS A 3 -4.38 -27.70 -8.09
C HIS A 3 -5.74 -27.05 -8.41
N ALA A 4 -6.51 -26.61 -7.40
CA ALA A 4 -7.84 -26.05 -7.62
C ALA A 4 -7.81 -24.62 -8.19
N PHE A 5 -6.84 -23.80 -7.78
CA PHE A 5 -6.76 -22.41 -8.22
C PHE A 5 -6.09 -22.26 -9.59
N ASN A 6 -5.00 -22.98 -9.87
CA ASN A 6 -4.30 -22.81 -11.15
C ASN A 6 -5.10 -23.34 -12.34
N THR A 7 -5.76 -24.49 -12.20
CA THR A 7 -6.42 -25.15 -13.33
C THR A 7 -7.68 -24.42 -13.80
N SER A 8 -8.44 -23.83 -12.87
CA SER A 8 -9.71 -23.16 -13.18
C SER A 8 -9.53 -21.79 -13.85
N VAL A 9 -8.39 -21.13 -13.62
CA VAL A 9 -8.11 -19.79 -14.15
C VAL A 9 -7.05 -19.78 -15.25
N GLU A 10 -6.44 -20.93 -15.58
CA GLU A 10 -5.30 -21.04 -16.50
C GLU A 10 -5.57 -20.33 -17.84
N GLY A 11 -6.71 -20.60 -18.47
CA GLY A 11 -7.03 -20.00 -19.77
C GLY A 11 -7.11 -18.46 -19.73
N VAL A 12 -7.78 -17.91 -18.72
CA VAL A 12 -7.91 -16.45 -18.54
C VAL A 12 -6.55 -15.84 -18.18
N PHE A 13 -5.76 -16.52 -17.36
CA PHE A 13 -4.43 -16.07 -16.98
C PHE A 13 -3.47 -16.05 -18.17
N GLN A 14 -3.51 -17.03 -19.07
CA GLN A 14 -2.67 -17.03 -20.28
C GLN A 14 -2.99 -15.86 -21.21
N GLU A 15 -4.26 -15.52 -21.39
CA GLU A 15 -4.64 -14.35 -22.19
C GLU A 15 -4.21 -13.04 -21.53
N PHE A 16 -4.39 -12.91 -20.21
CA PHE A 16 -3.84 -11.77 -19.45
C PHE A 16 -2.32 -11.67 -19.62
N LYS A 17 -1.60 -12.78 -19.43
CA LYS A 17 -0.13 -12.85 -19.56
C LYS A 17 0.32 -12.48 -20.98
N ARG A 18 -0.40 -12.93 -22.00
CA ARG A 18 -0.14 -12.57 -23.40
C ARG A 18 -0.27 -11.07 -23.61
N GLY A 19 -1.36 -10.45 -23.15
CA GLY A 19 -1.57 -9.01 -23.26
C GLY A 19 -0.59 -8.19 -22.44
N PHE A 20 -0.33 -8.59 -21.19
CA PHE A 20 0.61 -7.92 -20.29
C PHE A 20 2.01 -7.80 -20.91
N PHE A 21 2.52 -8.87 -21.51
CA PHE A 21 3.83 -8.88 -22.15
C PHE A 21 3.87 -8.28 -23.58
N GLN A 22 2.77 -7.73 -24.09
CA GLN A 22 2.82 -6.85 -25.27
C GLN A 22 3.28 -5.45 -24.90
N VAL A 23 3.13 -5.06 -23.63
CA VAL A 23 3.43 -3.71 -23.13
C VAL A 23 4.61 -3.73 -22.15
N CYS A 24 4.70 -4.77 -21.32
CA CYS A 24 5.78 -4.94 -20.35
C CYS A 24 6.84 -5.91 -20.87
N ASP A 25 8.11 -5.54 -20.74
CA ASP A 25 9.24 -6.40 -21.11
C ASP A 25 9.35 -7.61 -20.17
N LYS A 26 9.43 -8.82 -20.75
CA LYS A 26 9.49 -10.08 -19.99
C LYS A 26 10.73 -10.20 -19.13
N ASP A 27 11.87 -9.71 -19.60
CA ASP A 27 13.14 -9.84 -18.89
C ASP A 27 13.23 -8.82 -17.76
N LEU A 28 12.64 -7.64 -17.95
CA LEU A 28 12.49 -6.66 -16.88
C LEU A 28 11.59 -7.17 -15.75
N VAL A 29 10.47 -7.81 -16.08
CA VAL A 29 9.52 -8.36 -15.09
C VAL A 29 10.15 -9.47 -14.25
N LYS A 30 11.07 -10.27 -14.81
CA LYS A 30 11.79 -11.33 -14.08
C LYS A 30 12.81 -10.80 -13.08
N LEU A 31 13.19 -9.52 -13.15
CA LEU A 31 14.12 -8.92 -12.19
C LEU A 31 13.48 -8.72 -10.81
N PHE A 32 12.15 -8.66 -10.74
CA PHE A 32 11.42 -8.40 -9.51
C PHE A 32 11.04 -9.70 -8.80
N ARG A 33 11.14 -9.72 -7.47
CA ARG A 33 10.44 -10.72 -6.64
C ARG A 33 8.93 -10.51 -6.77
N PRO A 34 8.09 -11.54 -6.52
CA PRO A 34 6.63 -11.41 -6.64
C PRO A 34 6.03 -10.21 -5.88
N ARG A 35 6.56 -9.92 -4.68
CA ARG A 35 6.13 -8.75 -3.89
C ARG A 35 6.54 -7.42 -4.53
N GLU A 36 7.75 -7.32 -5.06
CA GLU A 36 8.25 -6.09 -5.69
C GLU A 36 7.48 -5.81 -6.99
N LEU A 37 7.17 -6.86 -7.76
CA LEU A 37 6.36 -6.75 -8.97
C LEU A 37 4.94 -6.26 -8.64
N GLN A 38 4.33 -6.79 -7.57
CA GLN A 38 3.03 -6.32 -7.10
C GLN A 38 3.09 -4.84 -6.68
N GLU A 39 4.12 -4.44 -5.92
CA GLU A 39 4.30 -3.04 -5.49
C GLU A 39 4.47 -2.08 -6.68
N VAL A 40 5.14 -2.50 -7.75
CA VAL A 40 5.29 -1.70 -8.98
C VAL A 40 3.98 -1.58 -9.75
N LEU A 41 3.19 -2.66 -9.84
CA LEU A 41 1.97 -2.70 -10.65
C LEU A 41 0.76 -2.09 -9.97
N VAL A 42 0.60 -2.36 -8.68
CA VAL A 42 -0.59 -2.00 -7.89
C VAL A 42 -0.30 -0.82 -6.96
N GLY A 43 0.98 -0.49 -6.76
CA GLY A 43 1.42 0.41 -5.71
C GLY A 43 1.67 -0.34 -4.40
N LYS A 44 2.30 0.34 -3.44
CA LYS A 44 2.46 -0.18 -2.09
C LYS A 44 1.12 -0.09 -1.34
N ASP A 45 0.52 -1.24 -1.04
CA ASP A 45 -0.41 -1.36 0.09
C ASP A 45 0.41 -1.33 1.39
N PHE A 46 0.95 -0.16 1.73
CA PHE A 46 1.63 0.06 3.01
C PHE A 46 0.67 0.73 3.98
N ASN A 47 -0.21 -0.08 4.57
CA ASN A 47 -1.00 0.32 5.72
C ASN A 47 -0.22 0.05 7.02
N ASP A 48 1.09 0.34 7.02
CA ASP A 48 1.90 0.32 8.23
C ASP A 48 1.66 1.62 9.01
N TRP A 49 0.45 1.74 9.56
CA TRP A 49 0.00 2.92 10.30
C TRP A 49 0.90 3.18 11.51
N ALA A 50 1.44 2.12 12.13
CA ALA A 50 2.40 2.24 13.22
C ALA A 50 3.68 2.93 12.76
N ARG A 51 4.24 2.51 11.61
CA ARG A 51 5.40 3.19 11.02
C ARG A 51 5.09 4.62 10.64
N LEU A 52 3.91 4.88 10.06
CA LEU A 52 3.48 6.25 9.73
C LEU A 52 3.55 7.15 10.97
N LYS A 53 2.96 6.73 12.10
CA LYS A 53 3.03 7.46 13.39
C LYS A 53 4.45 7.75 13.84
N GLN A 54 5.35 6.78 13.68
CA GLN A 54 6.75 6.89 14.11
C GLN A 54 7.56 7.87 13.26
N VAL A 55 7.28 7.96 11.97
CA VAL A 55 8.06 8.79 11.04
C VAL A 55 7.45 10.18 10.81
N THR A 56 6.23 10.44 11.29
CA THR A 56 5.59 11.75 11.19
C THR A 56 6.36 12.80 12.00
N VAL A 57 6.77 13.86 11.31
CA VAL A 57 7.38 15.05 11.90
C VAL A 57 6.30 16.10 12.15
N TYR A 58 6.33 16.73 13.32
CA TYR A 58 5.41 17.80 13.70
C TYR A 58 6.16 19.13 13.70
N GLU A 59 5.57 20.16 13.10
CA GLU A 59 6.17 21.47 12.98
C GLU A 59 5.41 22.54 13.78
N GLY A 60 6.08 23.68 14.05
CA GLY A 60 5.47 24.83 14.72
C GLY A 60 5.28 24.61 16.23
N LYS A 61 4.02 24.65 16.70
CA LYS A 61 3.67 24.55 18.13
C LYS A 61 3.47 23.11 18.61
N TYR A 62 3.48 22.15 17.70
CA TYR A 62 3.19 20.76 17.98
C TYR A 62 4.48 20.02 18.35
N ASN A 63 4.62 19.66 19.63
CA ASN A 63 5.78 18.93 20.15
C ASN A 63 5.39 17.50 20.57
N THR A 64 6.33 16.56 20.42
CA THR A 64 6.16 15.17 20.87
C THR A 64 6.68 14.95 22.29
N THR A 65 7.44 15.89 22.84
CA THR A 65 7.97 15.83 24.20
C THR A 65 7.93 17.21 24.87
N PRO A 66 6.99 17.47 25.80
CA PRO A 66 5.87 16.60 26.16
C PRO A 66 4.89 16.40 24.99
N LEU A 67 4.16 15.28 24.96
CA LEU A 67 3.21 14.99 23.88
C LEU A 67 2.10 16.04 23.84
N HIS A 68 1.95 16.71 22.69
CA HIS A 68 0.93 17.73 22.51
C HIS A 68 -0.48 17.10 22.40
N PRO A 69 -1.51 17.61 23.13
CA PRO A 69 -2.86 17.01 23.14
C PRO A 69 -3.49 16.85 21.75
N THR A 70 -3.29 17.82 20.86
CA THR A 70 -3.79 17.73 19.47
C THR A 70 -3.16 16.58 18.68
N ILE A 71 -1.87 16.26 18.90
CA ILE A 71 -1.22 15.12 18.23
C ILE A 71 -1.85 13.82 18.73
N GLN A 72 -2.09 13.71 20.04
CA GLN A 72 -2.74 12.55 20.62
C GLN A 72 -4.16 12.35 20.04
N MET A 73 -4.99 13.40 20.10
CA MET A 73 -6.36 13.38 19.58
C MET A 73 -6.40 13.05 18.08
N PHE A 74 -5.46 13.57 17.29
CA PHE A 74 -5.38 13.24 15.87
C PHE A 74 -5.21 11.73 15.65
N TRP A 75 -4.28 11.08 16.37
CA TRP A 75 -4.04 9.66 16.21
C TRP A 75 -5.15 8.78 16.78
N GLU A 76 -5.80 9.21 17.86
CA GLU A 76 -6.99 8.52 18.40
C GLU A 76 -8.12 8.50 17.35
N VAL A 77 -8.45 9.67 16.78
CA VAL A 77 -9.47 9.77 15.71
C VAL A 77 -9.03 9.01 14.46
N PHE A 78 -7.76 9.09 14.10
CA PHE A 78 -7.22 8.37 12.95
C PHE A 78 -7.34 6.86 13.14
N ASP A 79 -7.08 6.33 14.35
CA ASP A 79 -7.18 4.91 14.63
C ASP A 79 -8.61 4.36 14.50
N ASP A 80 -9.60 5.18 14.85
CA ASP A 80 -11.03 4.88 14.73
C ASP A 80 -11.56 4.84 13.28
N LEU A 81 -10.80 5.35 12.31
CA LEU A 81 -11.18 5.30 10.89
C LEU A 81 -11.10 3.88 10.32
N THR A 82 -11.99 3.57 9.37
CA THR A 82 -11.88 2.35 8.56
C THR A 82 -10.64 2.39 7.66
N GLU A 83 -10.17 1.23 7.21
CA GLU A 83 -9.01 1.16 6.29
C GLU A 83 -9.20 2.00 5.03
N ASP A 84 -10.40 1.97 4.43
CA ASP A 84 -10.72 2.79 3.26
C ASP A 84 -10.72 4.29 3.58
N GLN A 85 -11.19 4.68 4.77
CA GLN A 85 -11.14 6.07 5.23
C GLN A 85 -9.71 6.54 5.48
N LYS A 86 -8.85 5.71 6.09
CA LYS A 86 -7.43 6.01 6.29
C LYS A 86 -6.70 6.19 4.95
N LYS A 87 -6.93 5.28 4.00
CA LYS A 87 -6.40 5.37 2.62
C LYS A 87 -6.89 6.64 1.93
N ALA A 88 -8.19 6.93 1.98
CA ALA A 88 -8.77 8.13 1.37
C ALA A 88 -8.27 9.43 2.01
N PHE A 89 -8.04 9.44 3.34
CA PHE A 89 -7.46 10.56 4.06
C PHE A 89 -6.05 10.86 3.54
N LEU A 90 -5.17 9.85 3.44
CA LEU A 90 -3.82 10.05 2.91
C LEU A 90 -3.83 10.49 1.45
N CYS A 91 -4.56 9.81 0.57
CA CYS A 91 -4.63 10.18 -0.85
C CYS A 91 -5.08 11.64 -1.08
N LYS A 92 -5.88 12.21 -0.17
CA LYS A 92 -6.37 13.59 -0.28
C LYS A 92 -5.48 14.63 0.38
N TYR A 93 -4.75 14.26 1.43
CA TYR A 93 -4.10 15.23 2.32
C TYR A 93 -2.60 14.97 2.55
N SER A 94 -2.02 13.90 2.01
CA SER A 94 -0.56 13.72 1.95
C SER A 94 -0.03 14.14 0.58
N THR A 95 0.83 15.17 0.55
CA THR A 95 1.58 15.60 -0.65
C THR A 95 3.04 15.19 -0.51
#